data_AF-A0A1H0HH13-F1
#
_entry.id   AF-A0A1H0HH13-F1
#
_cell.length_a   1.000
_cell.length_b   1.000
_cell.length_c   1.000
_cell.angle_alpha   90.00
_cell.angle_beta   90.00
_cell.angle_gamma   90.00
#
_symmetry.space_group_name_H-M   'P 1'
#
loop_
_entity.id
_entity.type
_entity.pdbx_description
1 polymer ?
#
loop_
_entity_poly.entity_id
_entity_poly.type
_entity_poly.pdbx_seq_one_letter_code
_entity_poly.pdbx_strand_id
1 'polypeptide(L)'
;MRKVSMATRAELVAAISCRYVLGGRAEKARMLDEFVALTGFHRKHAMRLLRGEREPAKGGPRPGRRVYGDDVRAALVVVWEASDRIC
;
A
#
# COMPACT_ATOMS: atom_id res chain seq x y z
N MET A 1 -26.58 13.08 3.15
CA MET A 1 -25.10 12.94 3.18
C MET A 1 -24.51 13.72 2.00
N ARG A 2 -23.88 14.87 2.25
CA ARG A 2 -23.25 15.67 1.19
C ARG A 2 -22.07 14.87 0.62
N LYS A 3 -22.22 14.34 -0.60
CA LYS A 3 -21.10 13.75 -1.34
C LYS A 3 -20.19 14.89 -1.79
N VAL A 4 -19.19 15.19 -0.96
CA VAL A 4 -18.08 16.06 -1.36
C VAL A 4 -17.44 15.43 -2.60
N SER A 5 -17.45 16.14 -3.71
CA SER A 5 -16.86 15.72 -5.00
C SER A 5 -15.40 15.30 -4.80
N MET A 6 -14.92 14.33 -5.59
CA MET A 6 -13.53 13.87 -5.51
C MET A 6 -12.52 15.00 -5.74
N ALA A 7 -12.86 15.98 -6.58
CA ALA A 7 -12.03 17.17 -6.80
C ALA A 7 -11.89 18.01 -5.52
N THR A 8 -13.03 18.32 -4.88
CA THR A 8 -13.06 19.08 -3.62
C THR A 8 -12.36 18.33 -2.48
N ARG A 9 -12.40 16.98 -2.49
CA ARG A 9 -11.65 16.16 -1.53
C ARG A 9 -10.13 16.27 -1.73
N ALA A 10 -9.65 16.29 -2.97
CA ALA A 10 -8.23 16.43 -3.27
C ALA A 10 -7.68 17.79 -2.83
N GLU A 11 -8.44 18.86 -3.05
CA GLU A 11 -8.10 20.20 -2.56
C GLU A 11 -8.05 20.27 -1.04
N LEU A 12 -9.01 19.63 -0.35
CA LEU A 12 -9.03 19.56 1.11
C LEU A 12 -7.80 18.81 1.66
N VAL A 13 -7.41 17.71 1.01
CA VAL A 13 -6.19 16.96 1.34
C VAL A 13 -4.95 17.81 1.12
N ALA A 14 -4.86 18.52 0.00
CA ALA A 14 -3.71 19.38 -0.31
C ALA A 14 -3.54 20.48 0.76
N ALA A 15 -4.64 21.14 1.16
CA ALA A 15 -4.61 22.19 2.17
C ALA A 15 -4.23 21.69 3.58
N ILE A 16 -4.71 20.51 3.98
CA ILE A 16 -4.49 19.96 5.32
C ILE A 16 -3.16 19.21 5.41
N SER A 17 -2.67 18.61 4.33
CA SER A 17 -1.47 17.75 4.33
C SER A 17 -0.23 18.46 4.88
N CYS A 18 0.02 19.71 4.50
CA CYS A 18 1.17 20.48 4.99
C CYS A 18 1.14 20.64 6.53
N ARG A 19 -0.02 21.05 7.08
CA ARG A 19 -0.20 21.17 8.53
C ARG A 19 -0.15 19.80 9.23
N TYR A 20 -0.71 18.77 8.60
CA TYR A 20 -0.66 17.42 9.13
C TYR A 20 0.77 16.89 9.21
N VAL A 21 1.64 17.16 8.22
CA VAL A 21 3.03 16.70 8.24
C VAL A 21 3.83 17.42 9.33
N LEU A 22 3.67 18.75 9.44
CA LEU A 22 4.39 19.61 10.37
C LEU A 22 3.89 19.52 11.82
N GLY A 23 2.64 19.12 12.04
CA GLY A 23 2.01 19.09 13.36
C GLY A 23 2.61 18.06 14.33
N GLY A 24 2.44 18.30 15.63
CA GLY A 24 2.79 17.36 16.69
C GLY A 24 1.83 16.15 16.75
N ARG A 25 2.14 15.14 17.58
CA ARG A 25 1.34 13.90 17.69
C ARG A 25 -0.13 14.15 18.06
N ALA A 26 -0.39 15.03 19.02
CA ALA A 26 -1.74 15.33 19.49
C ALA A 26 -2.55 16.15 18.46
N GLU A 27 -1.89 17.06 17.74
CA GLU A 27 -2.51 17.85 16.68
C GLU A 27 -2.83 16.99 15.46
N LYS A 28 -1.91 16.11 15.05
CA LYS A 28 -2.13 15.08 14.03
C LYS A 28 -3.34 14.20 14.32
N ALA A 29 -3.51 13.77 15.56
CA ALA A 29 -4.67 12.95 15.94
C ALA A 29 -5.99 13.70 15.73
N ARG A 30 -6.11 14.94 16.25
CA ARG A 30 -7.29 15.79 16.05
C ARG A 30 -7.60 16.05 14.58
N MET A 31 -6.59 16.49 13.81
CA MET A 31 -6.76 16.74 12.37
C MET A 31 -7.23 15.48 11.62
N LEU A 32 -6.74 14.30 12.00
CA LEU A 32 -7.15 13.04 11.39
C LEU A 32 -8.59 12.67 11.75
N ASP A 33 -9.01 12.86 13.01
CA ASP A 33 -10.38 12.60 13.45
C ASP A 33 -11.39 13.53 12.76
N GLU A 34 -11.09 14.82 12.66
CA GLU A 34 -11.90 15.79 11.92
C GLU A 34 -12.00 15.44 10.44
N PHE A 35 -10.88 15.07 9.81
CA PHE A 35 -10.85 14.70 8.40
C PHE A 35 -11.69 13.44 8.13
N VAL A 36 -11.63 12.45 9.01
CA VAL A 36 -12.45 11.22 8.94
C VAL A 36 -13.94 11.56 9.08
N ALA A 37 -14.31 12.42 10.03
CA ALA A 37 -15.69 12.85 10.23
C ALA A 37 -16.25 13.61 9.02
N LEU A 38 -15.44 14.46 8.38
CA LEU A 38 -15.84 15.25 7.21
C LEU A 38 -15.95 14.42 5.92
N THR A 39 -15.03 13.48 5.70
CA THR A 39 -14.92 12.74 4.43
C THR A 39 -15.62 11.38 4.45
N GLY A 40 -15.88 10.84 5.65
CA GLY A 40 -16.35 9.48 5.88
C GLY A 40 -15.32 8.40 5.53
N PHE A 41 -14.05 8.77 5.35
CA PHE A 41 -13.00 7.80 5.04
C PHE A 41 -12.59 6.97 6.25
N HIS A 42 -12.17 5.73 6.02
CA HIS A 42 -11.54 4.94 7.05
C HIS A 42 -10.24 5.62 7.52
N ARG A 43 -10.02 5.68 8.85
CA ARG A 43 -8.88 6.38 9.48
C ARG A 43 -7.52 6.02 8.87
N LYS A 44 -7.31 4.74 8.54
CA LYS A 44 -6.09 4.24 7.90
C LYS A 44 -5.87 4.82 6.49
N HIS A 45 -6.96 4.97 5.73
CA HIS A 45 -6.91 5.53 4.38
C HIS A 45 -6.66 7.04 4.43
N ALA A 46 -7.39 7.75 5.29
CA ALA A 46 -7.17 9.17 5.55
C ALA A 46 -5.72 9.48 5.96
N MET A 47 -5.13 8.66 6.84
CA MET A 47 -3.75 8.81 7.27
C MET A 47 -2.76 8.67 6.11
N ARG A 48 -2.93 7.67 5.23
CA ARG A 48 -2.07 7.52 4.04
C ARG A 48 -2.16 8.71 3.11
N LEU A 49 -3.38 9.18 2.85
CA LEU A 49 -3.62 10.37 2.00
C LEU A 49 -2.91 11.59 2.56
N LEU A 50 -3.05 11.87 3.86
CA LEU A 50 -2.46 13.05 4.50
C LEU A 50 -0.93 12.96 4.65
N ARG A 51 -0.36 11.76 4.77
CA ARG A 51 1.10 11.57 4.80
C ARG A 51 1.77 11.73 3.44
N GLY A 52 1.00 11.75 2.35
CA GLY A 52 1.57 11.73 1.00
C GLY A 52 2.32 10.43 0.71
N GLU A 53 2.11 9.38 1.52
CA GLU A 53 2.53 8.03 1.18
C GLU A 53 1.72 7.63 -0.05
N ARG A 54 2.26 7.90 -1.24
CA ARG A 54 1.85 7.22 -2.47
C ARG A 54 1.74 5.76 -2.08
N GLU A 55 0.58 5.14 -2.38
CA GLU A 55 0.44 3.70 -2.17
C GLU A 55 1.74 3.05 -2.63
N PRO A 56 2.39 2.20 -1.80
CA PRO A 56 3.58 1.50 -2.23
C PRO A 56 3.22 0.91 -3.58
N ALA A 57 3.95 1.33 -4.63
CA ALA A 57 3.61 1.05 -6.01
C ALA A 57 3.12 -0.38 -6.06
N LYS A 58 1.81 -0.58 -6.30
CA LYS A 58 1.17 -1.89 -6.15
C LYS A 58 2.11 -2.86 -6.80
N GLY A 59 2.73 -3.72 -5.98
CA GLY A 59 3.85 -4.55 -6.41
C GLY A 59 3.49 -5.11 -7.77
N GLY A 60 4.36 -4.85 -8.76
CA GLY A 60 4.05 -5.12 -10.16
C GLY A 60 3.43 -6.50 -10.34
N PRO A 61 2.67 -6.73 -11.43
CA PRO A 61 1.86 -7.92 -11.61
C PRO A 61 2.58 -9.14 -11.07
N ARG A 62 1.97 -9.84 -10.10
CA ARG A 62 2.59 -11.01 -9.46
C ARG A 62 3.13 -11.86 -10.62
N PRO A 63 4.46 -12.11 -10.67
CA PRO A 63 5.04 -12.79 -11.82
C PRO A 63 4.21 -14.04 -12.05
N GLY A 64 3.71 -14.19 -13.28
CA GLY A 64 2.81 -15.26 -13.65
C GLY A 64 3.41 -16.63 -13.34
N ARG A 65 2.60 -17.69 -13.47
CA ARG A 65 3.07 -19.06 -13.22
C ARG A 65 4.34 -19.33 -14.04
N ARG A 66 5.48 -19.50 -13.36
CA ARG A 66 6.75 -19.86 -14.00
C ARG A 66 6.63 -21.30 -14.48
N VAL A 67 6.67 -21.49 -15.80
CA VAL A 67 6.77 -22.82 -16.41
C VAL A 67 8.25 -23.07 -16.64
N TYR A 68 8.78 -24.05 -15.92
CA TYR A 68 10.16 -24.48 -16.07
C TYR A 68 10.23 -25.59 -17.12
N GLY A 69 11.23 -25.51 -17.99
CA GLY A 69 11.47 -26.50 -19.04
C GLY A 69 12.16 -27.76 -18.53
N ASP A 70 12.42 -28.68 -19.46
CA ASP A 70 13.08 -29.95 -19.15
C ASP A 70 14.53 -29.76 -18.70
N ASP A 71 15.17 -28.64 -19.07
CA ASP A 71 16.49 -28.22 -18.61
C ASP A 71 16.54 -28.04 -17.08
N VAL A 72 15.56 -27.33 -16.53
CA VAL A 72 15.43 -27.11 -15.09
C VAL A 72 15.05 -28.40 -14.37
N ARG A 73 14.21 -29.23 -14.99
CA ARG A 73 13.87 -30.56 -14.44
C ARG A 73 15.11 -31.44 -14.34
N ALA A 74 15.93 -31.51 -15.38
CA ALA A 74 17.15 -32.29 -15.38
C ALA A 74 18.12 -31.82 -14.29
N ALA A 75 18.31 -30.50 -14.16
CA ALA A 75 19.13 -29.93 -13.09
C ALA A 75 18.61 -30.29 -11.69
N LEU A 76 17.29 -30.25 -11.48
CA LEU A 76 16.68 -30.64 -10.21
C LEU A 76 16.86 -32.11 -9.88
N VAL A 77 16.81 -33.01 -10.88
CA VAL A 77 17.07 -34.44 -10.69
C VAL A 77 18.51 -34.65 -10.21
N VAL A 78 19.50 -34.01 -10.85
CA VAL A 78 20.91 -34.12 -10.45
C VAL A 78 21.12 -33.65 -9.01
N VAL A 79 20.53 -32.53 -8.63
CA VAL A 79 20.64 -32.00 -7.27
C VAL A 79 19.95 -32.92 -6.25
N TRP A 80 18.80 -33.49 -6.62
CA TRP A 80 18.06 -34.43 -5.77
C TRP A 80 18.85 -35.73 -5.55
N GLU A 81 19.50 -36.26 -6.58
CA GLU A 81 20.37 -37.43 -6.47
C GLU A 81 21.63 -37.15 -5.65
N ALA A 82 22.23 -35.97 -5.81
CA ALA A 82 23.37 -35.55 -5.00
C ALA A 82 23.00 -35.35 -3.51
N SER A 83 21.71 -35.17 -3.21
CA SER A 83 21.19 -34.98 -1.86
C SER A 83 20.62 -36.27 -1.27
N ASP A 84 21.03 -37.45 -1.76
CA ASP A 84 20.52 -38.77 -1.33
C ASP A 84 18.99 -38.89 -1.39
N ARG A 85 18.36 -38.21 -2.35
CA ARG A 85 16.92 -38.26 -2.59
C ARG A 85 16.07 -37.93 -1.36
N ILE A 86 16.49 -36.94 -0.58
CA ILE A 86 15.69 -36.41 0.54
C ILE A 86 14.25 -36.07 0.11
N CYS A 87 13.29 -36.46 0.96
CA CYS A 87 11.85 -36.23 0.79
C CYS A 87 11.40 -34.96 1.52
#